data_AF-A0A6G2VJ77-F1
#
_entry.id   AF-A0A6G2VJ77-F1
#
_cell.length_a   1.000
_cell.length_b   1.000
_cell.length_c   1.000
_cell.angle_alpha   90.00
_cell.angle_beta   90.00
_cell.angle_gamma   90.00
#
_symmetry.space_group_name_H-M   'P 1'
#
loop_
_entity.id
_entity.type
_entity.pdbx_description
1 polymer ?
#
loop_
_entity_poly.entity_id
_entity_poly.type
_entity_poly.pdbx_seq_one_letter_code
_entity_poly.pdbx_strand_id
1 'polypeptide(L)'
;MTDAELIGSIRDRPGMYALDGTYYAAAMLVTGIDLGTSGRLLDGWRDWLLARKGEESSFMWIPLVLEDAFPDSEIRHWSQLTEGQQRRAVDHLFTLLLAFLSERDAA
;
A
#
# COMPACT_ATOMS: atom_id res chain seq x y z
N MET A 1 -15.01 -12.01 7.01
CA MET A 1 -14.41 -10.94 6.20
C MET A 1 -12.99 -11.38 5.87
N THR A 2 -12.66 -11.56 4.61
CA THR A 2 -11.31 -11.85 4.15
C THR A 2 -10.43 -10.59 4.24
N ASP A 3 -9.12 -10.75 4.11
CA ASP A 3 -8.19 -9.62 4.06
C ASP A 3 -8.53 -8.69 2.89
N ALA A 4 -8.82 -9.25 1.71
CA ALA A 4 -9.21 -8.48 0.53
C ALA A 4 -10.53 -7.71 0.74
N GLU A 5 -11.53 -8.32 1.39
CA GLU A 5 -12.78 -7.64 1.74
C GLU A 5 -12.54 -6.48 2.72
N LEU A 6 -11.66 -6.65 3.70
CA LEU A 6 -11.29 -5.58 4.64
C LEU A 6 -10.60 -4.42 3.92
N ILE A 7 -9.55 -4.71 3.13
CA ILE A 7 -8.82 -3.70 2.38
C ILE A 7 -9.74 -2.98 1.37
N GLY A 8 -10.63 -3.70 0.70
CA GLY A 8 -11.65 -3.13 -0.18
C GLY A 8 -12.58 -2.18 0.56
N SER A 9 -13.08 -2.57 1.73
CA SER A 9 -13.93 -1.71 2.57
C SER A 9 -13.20 -0.43 3.00
N ILE A 10 -11.90 -0.51 3.33
CA ILE A 10 -11.09 0.67 3.69
C ILE A 10 -10.95 1.61 2.48
N ARG A 11 -10.63 1.07 1.30
CA ARG A 11 -10.54 1.84 0.05
C ARG A 11 -11.84 2.56 -0.28
N ASP A 12 -12.97 1.86 -0.16
CA ASP A 12 -14.28 2.37 -0.58
C ASP A 12 -14.89 3.35 0.45
N ARG A 13 -14.46 3.28 1.72
CA ARG A 13 -15.03 4.06 2.82
C ARG A 13 -13.94 4.64 3.74
N PRO A 14 -12.94 5.38 3.22
CA PRO A 14 -11.77 5.79 3.99
C PRO A 14 -12.12 6.60 5.24
N GLY A 15 -13.17 7.43 5.17
CA GLY A 15 -13.64 8.23 6.31
C GLY A 15 -14.17 7.39 7.50
N MET A 16 -14.69 6.18 7.28
CA MET A 16 -15.09 5.29 8.39
C MET A 16 -13.89 4.72 9.15
N TYR A 17 -12.70 4.77 8.54
CA TYR A 17 -11.45 4.29 9.12
C TYR A 17 -10.54 5.46 9.52
N ALA A 18 -11.09 6.67 9.67
CA ALA A 18 -10.38 7.90 10.05
C ALA A 18 -9.22 8.27 9.12
N LEU A 19 -9.28 7.85 7.84
CA LEU A 19 -8.31 8.27 6.84
C LEU A 19 -8.66 9.67 6.31
N ASP A 20 -7.65 10.53 6.25
CA ASP A 20 -7.75 11.92 5.78
C ASP A 20 -7.34 12.10 4.30
N GLY A 21 -7.10 10.99 3.60
CA GLY A 21 -6.65 10.99 2.20
C GLY A 21 -5.14 11.17 2.03
N THR A 22 -4.36 11.25 3.12
CA THR A 22 -2.90 11.24 3.04
C THR A 22 -2.35 9.83 2.90
N TYR A 23 -1.29 9.69 2.11
CA TYR A 23 -0.61 8.42 1.91
C TYR A 23 -0.01 7.87 3.22
N TYR A 24 0.52 8.75 4.07
CA TYR A 24 1.08 8.36 5.35
C TYR A 24 0.03 7.74 6.27
N ALA A 25 -1.15 8.36 6.40
CA ALA A 25 -2.23 7.80 7.24
C ALA A 25 -2.69 6.43 6.72
N ALA A 26 -2.87 6.28 5.41
CA ALA A 26 -3.22 5.01 4.80
C ALA A 26 -2.15 3.93 5.05
N ALA A 27 -0.86 4.26 4.86
CA ALA A 27 0.23 3.33 5.08
C ALA A 27 0.39 2.91 6.56
N MET A 28 0.16 3.83 7.49
CA MET A 28 0.18 3.53 8.93
C MET A 28 -1.00 2.67 9.36
N LEU A 29 -2.20 2.90 8.82
CA LEU A 29 -3.35 2.03 9.08
C LEU A 29 -3.06 0.60 8.61
N VAL A 30 -2.57 0.42 7.39
CA VAL A 30 -2.23 -0.90 6.84
C VAL A 30 -1.15 -1.59 7.67
N THR A 31 -0.09 -0.88 8.06
CA THR A 31 0.95 -1.38 8.98
C THR A 31 0.34 -1.83 10.33
N GLY A 32 -0.58 -1.04 10.88
CA GLY A 32 -1.24 -1.35 12.14
C GLY A 32 -2.13 -2.59 12.06
N ILE A 33 -2.85 -2.77 10.96
CA ILE A 33 -3.66 -3.98 10.71
C ILE A 33 -2.73 -5.18 10.59
N ASP A 34 -1.65 -5.07 9.81
CA ASP A 34 -0.68 -6.15 9.63
C ASP A 34 -0.09 -6.61 10.97
N LEU A 35 0.35 -5.65 11.80
CA LEU A 35 0.82 -5.92 13.16
C LEU A 35 -0.25 -6.62 14.01
N GLY A 36 -1.51 -6.15 13.94
CA GLY A 36 -2.66 -6.77 14.61
C GLY A 36 -2.95 -8.20 14.13
N THR A 37 -2.55 -8.54 12.91
CA THR A 37 -2.63 -9.90 12.33
C THR A 37 -1.37 -10.73 12.52
N SER A 38 -0.40 -10.25 13.31
CA SER A 38 0.92 -10.90 13.49
C SER A 38 1.70 -11.04 12.17
N GLY A 39 1.62 -10.05 11.29
CA GLY A 39 2.34 -10.02 10.02
C GLY A 39 1.72 -10.83 8.88
N ARG A 40 0.53 -11.42 9.09
CA ARG A 40 -0.11 -12.27 8.07
C ARG A 40 -0.67 -11.47 6.90
N LEU A 41 -1.12 -10.24 7.12
CA LEU A 41 -1.73 -9.42 6.06
C LEU A 41 -0.73 -9.13 4.94
N LEU A 42 0.52 -8.79 5.30
CA LEU A 42 1.56 -8.37 4.37
C LEU A 42 2.67 -9.44 4.19
N ASP A 43 2.39 -10.69 4.52
CA ASP A 43 3.36 -11.78 4.37
C ASP A 43 3.76 -11.97 2.88
N GLY A 44 5.03 -11.72 2.55
CA GLY A 44 5.52 -11.73 1.17
C GLY A 44 5.22 -10.46 0.34
N TRP A 45 4.56 -9.45 0.92
CA TRP A 45 4.18 -8.22 0.21
C TRP A 45 5.36 -7.47 -0.41
N ARG A 46 6.44 -7.31 0.35
CA ARG A 46 7.64 -6.61 -0.14
C ARG A 46 8.26 -7.34 -1.32
N ASP A 47 8.39 -8.65 -1.23
CA ASP A 47 8.98 -9.46 -2.29
C ASP A 47 8.11 -9.43 -3.54
N TRP A 48 6.79 -9.43 -3.37
CA TRP A 48 5.83 -9.23 -4.46
C TRP A 48 6.00 -7.86 -5.14
N LEU A 49 6.19 -6.77 -4.40
CA LEU A 49 6.48 -5.46 -4.97
C LEU A 49 7.79 -5.44 -5.77
N LEU A 50 8.86 -6.03 -5.23
CA LEU A 50 10.17 -6.08 -5.89
C LEU A 50 10.12 -6.92 -7.17
N ALA A 51 9.44 -8.07 -7.13
CA ALA A 51 9.27 -8.94 -8.29
C ALA A 51 8.54 -8.23 -9.44
N ARG A 52 7.55 -7.39 -9.12
CA ARG A 52 6.83 -6.57 -10.11
C ARG A 52 7.66 -5.45 -10.69
N LYS A 53 8.48 -4.81 -9.87
CA LYS A 53 9.39 -3.75 -10.32
C LYS A 53 10.48 -4.31 -11.25
N GLY A 54 10.92 -5.55 -11.03
CA GLY A 54 12.01 -6.17 -11.79
C GLY A 54 13.40 -5.65 -11.41
N GLU A 55 13.51 -4.91 -10.30
CA GLU A 55 14.75 -4.33 -9.79
C GLU A 55 14.91 -4.61 -8.29
N GLU A 56 16.16 -4.84 -7.87
CA GLU A 56 16.47 -4.93 -6.45
C GLU A 56 16.42 -3.56 -5.77
N SER A 57 15.91 -3.52 -4.53
CA SER A 57 15.90 -2.30 -3.72
C SER A 57 15.97 -2.63 -2.23
N SER A 58 16.75 -1.82 -1.51
CA SER A 58 16.88 -1.90 -0.04
C SER A 58 15.70 -1.27 0.70
N PHE A 59 14.79 -0.61 -0.03
CA PHE A 59 13.64 0.08 0.52
C PHE A 59 12.63 -0.87 1.20
N MET A 60 12.02 -0.36 2.26
CA MET A 60 10.80 -0.95 2.83
C MET A 60 9.61 -0.71 1.88
N TRP A 61 8.51 -1.41 2.10
CA TRP A 61 7.37 -1.39 1.17
C TRP A 61 6.76 0.00 0.96
N ILE A 62 6.78 0.88 1.97
CA ILE A 62 6.21 2.25 1.88
C ILE A 62 6.88 3.05 0.73
N PRO A 63 8.21 3.27 0.73
CA PRO A 63 8.89 3.91 -0.39
C PRO A 63 8.73 3.17 -1.73
N LEU A 64 8.64 1.83 -1.72
CA LEU A 64 8.45 1.04 -2.94
C LEU A 64 7.11 1.33 -3.62
N VAL A 65 6.03 1.49 -2.85
CA VAL A 65 4.72 1.87 -3.41
C VAL A 65 4.75 3.27 -4.03
N LEU A 66 5.50 4.21 -3.45
CA LEU A 66 5.67 5.55 -4.02
C LEU A 66 6.51 5.54 -5.30
N GLU A 67 7.59 4.75 -5.31
CA GLU A 67 8.40 4.52 -6.50
C GLU A 67 7.57 3.93 -7.66
N ASP A 68 6.71 2.95 -7.36
CA ASP A 68 5.81 2.32 -8.33
C ASP A 68 4.70 3.28 -8.80
N ALA A 69 4.16 4.13 -7.91
CA ALA A 69 3.11 5.10 -8.25
C ALA A 69 3.61 6.26 -9.14
N PHE A 70 4.88 6.62 -9.00
CA PHE A 70 5.53 7.76 -9.66
C PHE A 70 6.87 7.34 -10.28
N PRO A 71 6.84 6.49 -11.32
CA PRO A 71 8.04 6.15 -12.06
C PRO A 71 8.69 7.43 -12.61
N ASP A 72 10.02 7.43 -12.70
CA ASP A 72 10.84 8.55 -13.17
C ASP A 72 10.85 9.81 -12.26
N SER A 73 10.20 9.76 -11.10
CA SER A 73 10.30 10.80 -10.08
C SER A 73 11.30 10.42 -8.98
N GLU A 74 11.79 11.42 -8.25
CA GLU A 74 12.59 11.24 -7.02
C GLU A 74 11.71 11.08 -5.75
N ILE A 75 10.40 10.84 -5.92
CA ILE A 75 9.46 10.74 -4.81
C ILE A 75 9.60 9.36 -4.17
N ARG A 76 10.12 9.34 -2.94
CA ARG A 76 10.27 8.14 -2.10
C ARG A 76 9.74 8.34 -0.68
N HIS A 77 9.29 9.53 -0.35
CA HIS A 77 8.80 9.89 0.97
C HIS A 77 7.49 10.70 0.88
N TRP A 78 6.55 10.44 1.79
CA TRP A 78 5.22 11.05 1.75
C TRP A 78 5.23 12.57 1.89
N SER A 79 6.25 13.14 2.53
CA SER A 79 6.40 14.59 2.66
C SER A 79 6.73 15.30 1.34
N GLN A 80 7.12 14.55 0.30
CA GLN A 80 7.39 15.09 -1.03
C GLN A 80 6.10 15.18 -1.88
N LEU A 81 5.00 14.59 -1.41
CA LEU A 81 3.75 14.53 -2.16
C LEU A 81 2.98 15.84 -2.05
N THR A 82 2.60 16.40 -3.19
CA THR A 82 1.55 17.41 -3.28
C THR A 82 0.18 16.81 -2.96
N GLU A 83 -0.82 17.66 -2.69
CA GLU A 83 -2.20 17.21 -2.39
C GLU A 83 -2.79 16.30 -3.50
N GLY A 84 -2.56 16.64 -4.77
CA GLY A 84 -2.99 15.80 -5.89
C GLY A 84 -2.27 14.44 -5.93
N GLN A 85 -0.99 14.41 -5.54
CA GLN A 85 -0.20 13.17 -5.50
C GLN A 85 -0.55 12.30 -4.29
N GLN A 86 -0.96 12.87 -3.16
CA GLN A 86 -1.41 12.10 -1.99
C GLN A 86 -2.52 11.12 -2.38
N ARG A 87 -3.56 11.63 -3.07
CA ARG A 87 -4.70 10.81 -3.52
C ARG A 87 -4.27 9.70 -4.47
N ARG A 88 -3.45 10.04 -5.47
CA ARG A 88 -2.92 9.06 -6.42
C ARG A 88 -2.10 7.97 -5.71
N ALA A 89 -1.28 8.33 -4.73
CA ALA A 89 -0.48 7.39 -3.96
C ALA A 89 -1.35 6.46 -3.10
N VAL A 90 -2.41 6.98 -2.49
CA VAL A 90 -3.39 6.20 -1.71
C VAL A 90 -4.14 5.22 -2.60
N ASP A 91 -4.66 5.68 -3.73
CA ASP A 91 -5.39 4.84 -4.69
C ASP A 91 -4.47 3.72 -5.22
N HIS A 92 -3.21 4.05 -5.49
CA HIS A 92 -2.21 3.10 -5.94
C HIS A 92 -1.88 2.05 -4.88
N LEU A 93 -1.68 2.46 -3.62
CA LEU A 93 -1.47 1.55 -2.49
C LEU A 93 -2.58 0.50 -2.41
N PHE A 94 -3.85 0.94 -2.39
CA PHE A 94 -4.98 0.01 -2.27
C PHE A 94 -5.15 -0.87 -3.50
N THR A 95 -4.84 -0.35 -4.70
CA THR A 95 -4.85 -1.15 -5.93
C THR A 95 -3.83 -2.28 -5.86
N LEU A 96 -2.60 -1.98 -5.45
CA LEU A 96 -1.55 -2.99 -5.33
C LEU A 96 -1.86 -4.01 -4.21
N LEU A 97 -2.36 -3.56 -3.05
CA LEU A 97 -2.74 -4.47 -1.95
C LEU A 97 -3.83 -5.46 -2.39
N LEU A 98 -4.86 -4.97 -3.08
CA LEU A 98 -5.94 -5.85 -3.56
C LEU A 98 -5.44 -6.85 -4.60
N ALA A 99 -4.54 -6.44 -5.51
CA ALA A 99 -3.92 -7.35 -6.47
C ALA A 99 -3.09 -8.42 -5.76
N PHE A 100 -2.22 -8.02 -4.83
CA PHE A 100 -1.40 -8.94 -4.04
C PHE A 100 -2.25 -9.95 -3.24
N LEU A 101 -3.27 -9.48 -2.52
CA LEU A 101 -4.14 -10.38 -1.75
C LEU A 101 -4.89 -11.36 -2.65
N SER A 102 -5.34 -10.90 -3.83
CA SER A 102 -6.00 -11.78 -4.80
C SER A 102 -5.06 -12.87 -5.34
N GLU A 103 -3.79 -12.56 -5.58
CA GLU A 103 -2.80 -13.54 -6.05
C GLU A 103 -2.39 -14.50 -4.93
N ARG A 104 -2.19 -13.99 -3.71
CA ARG A 104 -1.84 -14.78 -2.52
C ARG A 104 -2.93 -15.78 -2.16
N ASP A 105 -4.20 -15.34 -2.19
CA ASP A 105 -5.33 -16.19 -1.80
C ASP A 105 -5.71 -17.21 -2.91
N ALA A 106 -5.14 -17.08 -4.12
CA ALA A 106 -5.33 -18.02 -5.22
C ALA A 106 -4.25 -19.13 -5.28
N ALA A 107 -3.15 -18.99 -4.54
CA ALA A 107 -2.04 -19.94 -4.44
C ALA A 107 -2.31 -21.04 -3.40
#